data_AF-A0A4V3WGY6-F1
#
_entry.id   AF-A0A4V3WGY6-F1
#
_cell.length_a   1.000
_cell.length_b   1.000
_cell.length_c   1.000
_cell.angle_alpha   90.00
_cell.angle_beta   90.00
_cell.angle_gamma   90.00
#
_symmetry.space_group_name_H-M   'P 1'
#
loop_
_entity.id
_entity.type
_entity.pdbx_description
1 polymer ?
#
loop_
_entity_poly.entity_id
_entity_poly.type
_entity_poly.pdbx_seq_one_letter_code
_entity_poly.pdbx_strand_id
1 'polypeptide(L)'
;MSRAFVKEDEGSRWERPAAPREYRLLWIGDSQPEVLRETDDLLDALRWLAARERPGFELRDRAGALLALSDPAGSGLTSGLRA
;
A
#
# COMPACT_ATOMS: atom_id res chain seq x y z
N MET A 1 -18.76 -51.47 -14.83
CA MET A 1 -19.73 -50.50 -14.29
C MET A 1 -18.99 -49.19 -14.07
N SER A 2 -19.14 -48.22 -14.97
CA SER A 2 -18.43 -46.92 -14.88
C SER A 2 -19.11 -46.02 -13.85
N ARG A 3 -18.36 -45.60 -12.83
CA ARG A 3 -18.78 -44.56 -11.88
C ARG A 3 -18.71 -43.21 -12.60
N ALA A 4 -19.87 -42.59 -12.83
CA ALA A 4 -19.92 -41.20 -13.26
C ALA A 4 -19.51 -40.31 -12.08
N PHE A 5 -18.48 -39.50 -12.27
CA PHE A 5 -18.13 -38.41 -11.35
C PHE A 5 -19.06 -37.24 -11.69
N VAL A 6 -20.02 -36.96 -10.80
CA VAL A 6 -20.78 -35.71 -10.84
C VAL A 6 -19.92 -34.65 -10.15
N LYS A 7 -19.41 -33.70 -10.91
CA LYS A 7 -18.83 -32.47 -10.39
C LYS A 7 -20.00 -31.54 -10.10
N GLU A 8 -20.36 -31.39 -8.84
CA GLU A 8 -21.24 -30.31 -8.42
C GLU A 8 -20.49 -29.00 -8.69
N ASP A 9 -20.87 -28.31 -9.78
CA ASP A 9 -20.46 -26.93 -10.01
C ASP A 9 -21.22 -26.07 -9.00
N GLU A 10 -20.71 -25.99 -7.77
CA GLU A 10 -20.90 -24.82 -6.92
C GLU A 10 -20.08 -23.68 -7.55
N GLY A 11 -20.61 -23.21 -8.69
CA GLY A 11 -20.07 -22.10 -9.45
C GLY A 11 -20.25 -20.83 -8.62
N SER A 12 -19.28 -20.57 -7.73
CA SER A 12 -19.08 -19.24 -7.18
C SER A 12 -19.09 -18.28 -8.34
N ARG A 13 -20.00 -17.30 -8.31
CA ARG A 13 -20.12 -16.29 -9.36
C ARG A 13 -18.73 -15.69 -9.56
N TRP A 14 -18.19 -15.78 -10.78
CA TRP A 14 -16.93 -15.14 -11.10
C TRP A 14 -17.05 -13.65 -10.80
N GLU A 15 -16.34 -13.19 -9.78
CA GLU A 15 -16.24 -11.77 -9.45
C GLU A 15 -15.05 -11.18 -10.22
N ARG A 16 -15.31 -10.09 -10.95
CA ARG A 16 -14.26 -9.36 -11.64
C ARG A 16 -13.24 -8.88 -10.59
N PRO A 17 -11.93 -9.12 -10.79
CA PRO A 17 -10.91 -8.53 -9.92
C PRO A 17 -11.10 -7.01 -9.81
N ALA A 18 -11.03 -6.46 -8.60
CA ALA A 18 -11.12 -5.02 -8.42
C ALA A 18 -10.04 -4.33 -9.26
N ALA A 19 -10.41 -3.23 -9.94
CA ALA A 19 -9.43 -2.44 -10.67
C ALA A 19 -8.35 -1.94 -9.68
N PRO A 20 -7.06 -2.00 -10.04
CA PRO A 20 -6.00 -1.43 -9.21
C PRO A 20 -6.31 0.05 -8.95
N ARG A 21 -6.21 0.50 -7.70
CA ARG A 21 -6.34 1.91 -7.35
C ARG A 21 -5.10 2.70 -7.77
N GLU A 22 -5.27 3.99 -7.99
CA GLU A 22 -4.18 4.86 -8.46
C GLU A 22 -3.04 5.01 -7.44
N TYR A 23 -3.36 4.94 -6.14
CA TYR A 23 -2.39 5.16 -5.07
C TYR A 23 -2.41 4.04 -4.04
N ARG A 24 -1.21 3.68 -3.56
CA ARG A 24 -0.98 2.68 -2.52
C ARG A 24 -0.16 3.27 -1.39
N LEU A 25 -0.62 3.06 -0.16
CA LEU A 25 0.13 3.35 1.06
C LEU A 25 0.72 2.05 1.57
N LEU A 26 2.05 2.03 1.70
CA LEU A 26 2.81 0.86 2.10
C LEU A 26 3.49 1.09 3.45
N TRP A 27 3.68 0.02 4.18
CA TRP A 27 4.61 -0.09 5.29
C TRP A 27 5.85 -0.86 4.84
N ILE A 28 7.03 -0.26 5.00
CA ILE A 28 8.34 -0.82 4.64
C ILE A 28 9.05 -1.23 5.92
N GLY A 29 8.46 -2.20 6.63
CA GLY A 29 9.10 -2.82 7.78
C GLY A 29 10.26 -3.74 7.37
N ASP A 30 10.79 -4.48 8.34
CA ASP A 30 12.03 -5.26 8.19
C ASP A 30 11.92 -6.51 7.30
N SER A 31 10.73 -6.86 6.84
CA SER A 31 10.49 -8.12 6.10
C SER A 31 10.12 -7.86 4.64
N GLN A 32 8.91 -7.38 4.40
CA GLN A 32 8.39 -7.12 3.06
C GLN A 32 7.45 -5.91 3.10
N PRO A 33 7.40 -5.12 2.01
CA PRO A 33 6.41 -4.05 1.87
C PRO A 33 4.98 -4.58 2.01
N GLU A 34 4.23 -4.02 2.95
CA GLU A 34 2.82 -4.36 3.19
C GLU A 34 1.92 -3.21 2.71
N VAL A 35 0.94 -3.51 1.86
CA VAL A 35 -0.05 -2.51 1.44
C VAL A 35 -1.08 -2.35 2.55
N LEU A 36 -1.11 -1.17 3.17
CA LEU A 36 -2.03 -0.85 4.25
C LEU A 36 -3.33 -0.21 3.75
N ARG A 37 -3.26 0.50 2.62
CA ARG A 37 -4.40 1.20 2.04
C ARG A 37 -4.21 1.45 0.55
N GLU A 38 -5.30 1.36 -0.19
CA GLU A 38 -5.39 1.75 -1.59
C GLU A 38 -6.47 2.83 -1.76
N THR A 39 -6.21 3.84 -2.59
CA THR A 39 -7.15 4.93 -2.84
C THR A 39 -6.91 5.58 -4.20
N ASP A 40 -7.94 6.20 -4.76
CA ASP A 40 -7.83 7.04 -5.96
C ASP A 40 -7.68 8.54 -5.60
N ASP A 41 -7.76 8.88 -4.31
CA ASP A 41 -7.62 10.25 -3.80
C ASP A 41 -6.22 10.49 -3.25
N LEU A 42 -5.41 11.26 -4.00
CA LEU A 42 -4.06 11.64 -3.62
C LEU A 42 -4.02 12.47 -2.33
N LEU A 43 -4.97 13.40 -2.15
CA LEU A 43 -4.95 14.31 -1.01
C LEU A 43 -5.25 13.56 0.29
N ASP A 44 -6.21 12.64 0.24
CA ASP A 44 -6.51 11.76 1.36
C ASP A 44 -5.34 10.82 1.67
N ALA A 45 -4.64 10.30 0.64
CA ALA A 45 -3.44 9.49 0.82
C ALA A 45 -2.32 10.27 1.53
N LEU A 46 -2.07 11.51 1.11
CA LEU A 46 -1.06 12.38 1.71
C LEU A 46 -1.42 12.76 3.16
N ARG A 47 -2.69 13.06 3.45
CA ARG A 47 -3.15 13.33 4.82
C ARG A 47 -2.96 12.12 5.72
N TRP A 48 -3.27 10.92 5.22
CA TRP A 48 -3.04 9.68 5.96
C TRP A 48 -1.55 9.47 6.26
N LEU A 49 -0.68 9.74 5.28
CA LEU A 49 0.77 9.58 5.41
C LEU A 49 1.37 10.61 6.39
N ALA A 50 0.92 11.86 6.34
CA ALA A 50 1.37 12.92 7.23
C ALA A 50 0.92 12.70 8.69
N ALA A 51 -0.16 11.96 8.91
CA ALA A 51 -0.65 11.60 10.23
C ALA A 51 0.08 10.38 10.83
N ARG A 52 1.25 10.00 10.34
CA ARG A 52 2.06 8.90 10.90
C ARG A 52 3.06 9.44 11.91
N GLU A 53 3.02 8.88 13.11
CA GLU A 53 3.94 9.24 14.20
C GLU A 53 5.32 8.56 14.09
N ARG A 54 5.45 7.54 13.23
CA ARG A 54 6.67 6.76 13.02
C ARG A 54 7.07 6.74 11.55
N PRO A 55 8.37 6.61 11.22
CA PRO A 55 8.84 6.50 9.85
C PRO A 55 8.52 5.11 9.28
N GLY A 56 8.78 4.92 7.99
CA GLY A 56 8.66 3.61 7.33
C GLY A 56 7.38 3.43 6.52
N PHE A 57 6.61 4.49 6.28
CA PHE A 57 5.49 4.46 5.35
C PHE A 57 5.85 5.14 4.03
N GLU A 58 5.33 4.57 2.95
CA GLU A 58 5.49 5.11 1.59
C GLU A 58 4.14 5.31 0.95
N LEU A 59 4.02 6.36 0.15
CA LEU A 59 2.96 6.52 -0.83
C LEU A 59 3.54 6.25 -2.22
N ARG A 60 2.96 5.30 -2.94
CA ARG A 60 3.32 4.98 -4.31
C ARG A 60 2.14 5.12 -5.26
N ASP A 61 2.43 5.44 -6.52
CA ASP A 61 1.44 5.37 -7.59
C ASP A 61 1.21 3.91 -8.05
N ARG A 62 0.30 3.74 -9.01
CA ARG A 62 -0.04 2.43 -9.60
C ARG A 62 1.15 1.74 -10.28
N ALA A 63 2.10 2.51 -10.80
CA ALA A 63 3.31 2.01 -11.45
C ALA A 63 4.37 1.63 -10.42
N GLY A 64 4.13 1.91 -9.13
CA GLY A 64 5.05 1.65 -8.04
C GLY A 64 6.08 2.75 -7.82
N ALA A 65 5.92 3.92 -8.48
CA ALA A 65 6.78 5.07 -8.28
C ALA A 65 6.53 5.68 -6.90
N LEU A 66 7.61 5.99 -6.18
CA LEU A 66 7.54 6.62 -4.87
C LEU A 66 7.15 8.09 -5.01
N LEU A 67 6.03 8.47 -4.41
CA LEU A 67 5.51 9.84 -4.41
C LEU A 67 5.85 10.59 -3.12
N ALA A 68 5.78 9.91 -1.97
CA ALA A 68 6.07 10.50 -0.66
C ALA A 68 6.47 9.46 0.37
N LEU A 69 7.18 9.91 1.42
CA LEU A 69 7.58 9.13 2.59
C LEU A 69 6.99 9.77 3.85
N SER A 70 6.61 8.95 4.84
CA SER A 70 6.35 9.47 6.17
C SER A 70 7.70 9.83 6.82
N ASP A 71 8.04 11.11 6.82
CA ASP A 71 9.08 11.62 7.69
C ASP A 71 8.43 12.05 9.02
N PRO A 72 8.66 11.33 10.13
CA PRO A 72 8.25 11.83 11.44
C PRO A 72 9.13 13.05 11.70
N ALA A 73 8.56 14.25 11.53
CA ALA A 73 9.25 15.51 11.67
C ALA A 73 10.28 15.51 12.83
N GLY A 74 11.58 15.44 12.50
CA GLY A 74 12.62 15.51 13.53
C GLY A 74 14.01 14.95 13.23
N SER A 75 14.33 14.41 12.04
CA SER A 75 15.71 13.97 11.75
C SER A 75 16.29 14.68 10.53
N GLY A 76 16.80 15.91 10.70
CA GLY A 76 17.71 16.46 9.68
C GLY A 76 17.95 17.96 9.52
N LEU A 77 17.47 18.86 10.39
CA LEU A 77 17.91 20.27 10.35
C LEU A 77 19.01 20.64 11.38
N THR A 78 19.67 19.64 11.99
CA THR A 78 20.87 19.87 12.79
C THR A 78 22.06 19.07 12.25
N SER A 79 22.51 19.40 11.05
CA SER A 79 23.88 19.05 10.62
C SER A 79 24.48 20.26 9.92
N GLY A 80 25.43 20.92 10.59
CA GLY A 80 26.32 21.86 9.92
C GLY A 80 26.48 23.25 10.57
N LEU A 81 26.75 23.36 11.87
CA LEU A 81 27.58 24.45 12.36
C LEU A 81 28.30 24.04 13.66
N ARG A 82 29.44 23.35 13.52
CA ARG A 82 30.49 23.40 14.54
C ARG A 82 31.46 24.49 14.12
N ALA A 83 31.59 25.50 14.97
CA ALA A 83 32.68 26.48 14.96
C ALA A 83 34.01 25.83 15.36
#